data_AF-A0A7K6IDP3-F1
#
_entry.id   AF-A0A7K6IDP3-F1
#
_cell.length_a   1.000
_cell.length_b   1.000
_cell.length_c   1.000
_cell.angle_alpha   90.00
_cell.angle_beta   90.00
_cell.angle_gamma   90.00
#
_symmetry.space_group_name_H-M   'P 1'
#
loop_
_entity.id
_entity.type
_entity.pdbx_description
1 polymer ?
#
loop_
_entity_poly.entity_id
_entity_poly.type
_entity_poly.pdbx_seq_one_letter_code
_entity_poly.pdbx_strand_id
1 'polypeptide(L)'
;GQRMRSRCTATADTVCSPCQDQYFSPEHHHGFCRSCTVCNPRKGSVEVKRCEKTSDRVCACRPGFMPAGIPVGSACSPCPEGTFSRGSNEKCQPWT
;
A
#
# COMPACT_ATOMS: atom_id res chain seq x y z
N GLY A 1 3.50 -14.72 0.40
CA GLY A 1 3.20 -14.25 1.76
C GLY A 1 3.92 -14.99 2.86
N GLN A 2 5.13 -15.44 2.58
CA GLN A 2 6.05 -15.97 3.56
C GLN A 2 7.40 -15.28 3.37
N ARG A 3 8.22 -15.26 4.41
CA ARG A 3 9.62 -14.84 4.34
C ARG A 3 10.52 -16.03 4.60
N MET A 4 11.73 -15.99 4.03
CA MET A 4 12.77 -16.92 4.40
C MET A 4 13.18 -16.68 5.86
N ARG A 5 13.16 -17.74 6.67
CA ARG A 5 13.64 -17.73 8.05
C ARG A 5 15.07 -18.26 8.12
N SER A 6 15.38 -19.32 7.38
CA SER A 6 16.73 -19.84 7.23
C SER A 6 16.94 -20.35 5.81
N ARG A 7 18.15 -20.11 5.29
CA ARG A 7 18.61 -20.65 4.00
C ARG A 7 18.84 -22.15 4.13
N CYS A 8 18.74 -22.88 3.02
CA CYS A 8 19.16 -24.28 2.95
C CYS A 8 20.64 -24.47 3.31
N THR A 9 20.95 -25.66 3.82
CA THR A 9 22.29 -26.19 4.05
C THR A 9 22.44 -27.50 3.26
N ALA A 10 23.61 -28.15 3.33
CA ALA A 10 23.83 -29.44 2.68
C ALA A 10 22.88 -30.56 3.17
N THR A 11 22.25 -30.38 4.33
CA THR A 11 21.42 -31.39 5.00
C THR A 11 20.00 -30.92 5.34
N ALA A 12 19.67 -29.66 5.08
CA ALA A 12 18.36 -29.09 5.42
C ALA A 12 17.86 -28.11 4.36
N ASP A 13 16.57 -28.19 4.07
CA ASP A 13 15.91 -27.28 3.14
C ASP A 13 15.76 -25.85 3.69
N THR A 14 15.32 -24.95 2.82
CA THR A 14 14.99 -23.58 3.20
C THR A 14 13.74 -23.57 4.07
N VAL A 15 13.81 -22.92 5.23
CA VAL A 15 12.65 -22.77 6.11
C VAL A 15 12.00 -21.41 5.86
N CYS A 16 10.70 -21.44 5.54
CA CYS A 16 9.87 -20.25 5.37
C CYS A 16 8.96 -20.04 6.58
N SER A 17 8.55 -18.80 6.82
CA SER A 17 7.57 -18.46 7.86
C SER A 17 6.57 -17.44 7.32
N PRO A 18 5.28 -17.53 7.72
CA PRO A 18 4.26 -16.60 7.25
C PRO A 18 4.57 -15.17 7.71
N CYS A 19 4.12 -14.19 6.93
CA CYS A 19 4.17 -12.79 7.33
C CYS A 19 3.24 -12.52 8.53
N GLN A 20 3.66 -11.62 9.42
CA GLN A 20 2.81 -11.13 10.50
C GLN A 20 1.65 -10.28 9.96
N ASP A 21 0.69 -9.96 10.80
CA ASP A 21 -0.41 -9.07 10.39
C ASP A 21 0.12 -7.68 10.06
N GLN A 22 -0.49 -7.04 9.04
CA GLN A 22 0.00 -5.80 8.43
C GLN A 22 1.34 -5.92 7.67
N TYR A 23 1.82 -7.14 7.40
CA TYR A 23 2.97 -7.38 6.54
C TYR A 23 2.61 -8.31 5.39
N PHE A 24 3.24 -8.08 4.24
CA PHE A 24 3.05 -8.89 3.04
C PHE A 24 4.40 -9.28 2.41
N SER A 25 4.40 -10.36 1.64
CA SER A 25 5.48 -10.65 0.71
C SER A 25 4.90 -11.17 -0.61
N PRO A 26 5.25 -10.55 -1.75
CA PRO A 26 4.87 -11.08 -3.04
C PRO A 26 5.51 -12.47 -3.25
N GLU A 27 4.94 -13.24 -4.17
CA GLU A 27 5.43 -14.59 -4.48
C GLU A 27 6.90 -14.55 -4.92
N HIS A 28 7.70 -15.53 -4.50
CA HIS A 28 9.14 -15.66 -4.82
C HIS A 28 10.09 -14.60 -4.22
N HIS A 29 9.69 -13.90 -3.15
CA HIS A 29 10.59 -12.97 -2.48
C HIS A 29 11.47 -13.66 -1.43
N HIS A 30 12.80 -13.63 -1.64
CA HIS A 30 13.79 -14.19 -0.69
C HIS A 30 14.03 -13.28 0.53
N GLY A 31 13.49 -12.05 0.50
CA GLY A 31 13.66 -11.06 1.56
C GLY A 31 12.64 -11.17 2.69
N PHE A 32 12.74 -10.23 3.64
CA PHE A 32 11.76 -10.07 4.70
C PHE A 32 10.39 -9.63 4.16
N CYS A 33 9.34 -9.88 4.95
CA CYS A 33 8.02 -9.31 4.65
C CYS A 33 8.08 -7.79 4.73
N ARG A 34 7.41 -7.13 3.79
CA ARG A 34 7.29 -5.67 3.72
C ARG A 34 6.08 -5.24 4.54
N SER A 35 6.17 -4.12 5.24
CA SER A 35 5.02 -3.52 5.92
C SER A 35 4.01 -3.07 4.87
N CYS A 36 2.73 -3.31 5.13
CA CYS A 36 1.67 -2.82 4.28
C CYS A 36 1.57 -1.29 4.33
N THR A 37 1.25 -0.67 3.18
CA THR A 37 1.00 0.77 3.07
C THR A 37 -0.06 1.21 4.09
N VAL A 38 0.01 2.43 4.62
CA VAL A 38 -0.98 2.96 5.59
C VAL A 38 -1.90 3.99 4.95
N CYS A 39 -3.18 3.68 4.81
CA CYS A 39 -4.16 4.67 4.34
C CYS A 39 -4.50 5.63 5.47
N ASN A 40 -4.27 6.93 5.29
CA ASN A 40 -4.55 7.95 6.30
C ASN A 40 -5.93 8.62 6.09
N PRO A 41 -6.99 8.17 6.80
CA PRO A 41 -8.34 8.71 6.62
C PRO A 41 -8.46 10.19 6.99
N ARG A 42 -7.63 10.68 7.91
CA ARG A 42 -7.58 12.11 8.28
C ARG A 42 -7.06 12.98 7.15
N LYS A 43 -6.30 12.40 6.22
CA LYS A 43 -5.77 13.04 5.01
C LYS A 43 -6.57 12.64 3.77
N GLY A 44 -7.82 12.21 3.90
CA GLY A 44 -8.70 11.92 2.74
C GLY A 44 -8.34 10.67 1.95
N SER A 45 -7.49 9.79 2.49
CA SER A 45 -7.18 8.48 1.92
C SER A 45 -8.19 7.43 2.39
N VAL A 46 -8.58 6.51 1.51
CA VAL A 46 -9.45 5.37 1.80
C VAL A 46 -8.80 4.07 1.36
N GLU A 47 -9.05 3.01 2.12
CA GLU A 47 -8.62 1.65 1.76
C GLU A 47 -9.56 1.09 0.70
N VAL A 48 -9.02 0.78 -0.49
CA VAL A 48 -9.79 0.15 -1.58
C VAL A 48 -9.48 -1.34 -1.71
N LYS A 49 -8.34 -1.77 -1.16
CA LYS A 49 -7.98 -3.18 -1.01
C LYS A 49 -7.23 -3.37 0.31
N ARG A 50 -7.68 -4.33 1.11
CA ARG A 50 -7.02 -4.73 2.36
C ARG A 50 -5.62 -5.28 2.14
N CYS A 51 -4.78 -5.13 3.16
CA CYS A 51 -3.48 -5.80 3.25
C CYS A 51 -3.69 -7.31 3.33
N GLU A 52 -3.03 -8.06 2.46
CA GLU A 52 -3.03 -9.52 2.47
C GLU A 52 -1.61 -10.03 2.65
N LYS A 53 -1.43 -11.30 3.06
CA LYS A 53 -0.08 -11.85 3.24
C LYS A 53 0.73 -11.82 1.94
N THR A 54 0.09 -11.89 0.77
CA THR A 54 0.72 -11.91 -0.55
C THR A 54 0.70 -10.57 -1.29
N SER A 55 -0.08 -9.60 -0.83
CA SER A 55 -0.28 -8.36 -1.58
C SER A 55 -0.44 -7.14 -0.66
N ASP A 56 0.10 -6.01 -1.11
CA ASP A 56 0.01 -4.77 -0.35
C ASP A 56 -1.43 -4.26 -0.27
N ARG A 57 -1.70 -3.48 0.78
CA ARG A 57 -2.88 -2.64 0.86
C ARG A 57 -2.84 -1.58 -0.24
N VAL A 58 -3.98 -1.38 -0.91
CA VAL A 58 -4.14 -0.31 -1.88
C VAL A 58 -4.98 0.80 -1.26
N CYS A 59 -4.42 2.01 -1.30
CA CYS A 59 -5.08 3.23 -0.85
C CYS A 59 -5.43 4.11 -2.04
N ALA A 60 -6.54 4.84 -1.93
CA ALA A 60 -6.96 5.82 -2.92
C ALA A 60 -7.42 7.12 -2.25
N CYS A 61 -7.18 8.25 -2.90
CA CYS A 61 -7.78 9.52 -2.47
C CYS A 61 -9.27 9.55 -2.80
N ARG A 62 -10.10 9.97 -1.84
CA ARG A 62 -11.54 10.20 -2.07
C ARG A 62 -11.77 11.45 -2.95
N PRO A 63 -12.97 11.63 -3.53
CA PRO A 63 -13.31 12.83 -4.29
C PRO A 63 -13.01 14.12 -3.52
N GLY A 64 -12.52 15.14 -4.22
CA GLY A 64 -12.07 16.41 -3.63
C GLY A 64 -10.67 16.38 -3.03
N PHE A 65 -9.94 15.27 -3.14
CA PHE A 65 -8.56 15.13 -2.66
C PHE A 65 -7.63 14.61 -3.77
N MET A 66 -6.36 15.03 -3.75
CA MET A 66 -5.29 14.54 -4.63
C MET A 66 -4.14 13.91 -3.83
N PRO A 67 -3.32 13.04 -4.43
CA PRO A 67 -2.16 12.44 -3.75
C PRO A 67 -1.16 13.50 -3.28
N ALA A 68 -0.72 13.39 -2.03
CA ALA A 68 0.20 14.34 -1.40
C ALA A 68 1.61 13.76 -1.12
N GLY A 69 1.94 12.59 -1.69
CA GLY A 69 3.25 11.96 -1.50
C GLY A 69 3.31 10.50 -1.97
N ILE A 70 4.38 9.82 -1.56
CA ILE A 70 4.63 8.39 -1.81
C ILE A 70 4.55 7.63 -0.47
N PRO A 71 3.90 6.45 -0.41
CA PRO A 71 3.17 5.78 -1.49
C PRO A 71 1.90 6.52 -1.93
N VAL A 72 1.61 6.48 -3.24
CA VAL A 72 0.47 7.21 -3.84
C VAL A 72 -0.84 6.76 -3.18
N GLY A 73 -1.68 7.73 -2.85
CA GLY A 73 -2.97 7.48 -2.21
C GLY A 73 -2.91 7.18 -0.72
N SER A 74 -1.73 7.01 -0.11
CA SER A 74 -1.56 6.84 1.35
C SER A 74 -1.97 8.09 2.13
N ALA A 75 -1.51 9.24 1.68
CA ALA A 75 -1.90 10.55 2.19
C ALA A 75 -2.33 11.44 1.03
N CYS A 76 -3.41 12.17 1.23
CA CYS A 76 -3.96 13.08 0.25
C CYS A 76 -4.07 14.51 0.82
N SER A 77 -4.18 15.47 -0.08
CA SER A 77 -4.46 16.87 0.24
C SER A 77 -5.77 17.28 -0.41
N PRO A 78 -6.57 18.14 0.24
CA PRO A 78 -7.76 18.69 -0.39
C PRO A 78 -7.37 19.46 -1.66
N CYS A 79 -8.27 19.47 -2.64
CA CYS A 79 -8.09 20.29 -3.82
C CYS A 79 -8.15 21.78 -3.47
N PRO A 80 -7.30 22.62 -4.09
CA PRO A 80 -7.41 24.07 -3.94
C PRO A 80 -8.72 24.59 -4.51
N GLU A 81 -9.12 25.79 -4.07
CA GLU A 81 -10.33 26.44 -4.57
C GLU A 81 -10.29 26.60 -6.10
N GLY A 82 -11.45 26.44 -6.74
CA GLY A 82 -11.55 26.47 -8.20
C GLY A 82 -11.09 25.19 -8.90
N THR A 83 -10.75 24.13 -8.17
CA THR A 83 -10.40 22.82 -8.75
C THR A 83 -11.20 21.67 -8.13
N PHE A 84 -11.23 20.54 -8.81
CA PHE A 84 -11.88 19.31 -8.36
C PHE A 84 -11.06 18.07 -8.69
N SER A 85 -11.33 16.98 -7.96
CA SER A 85 -10.83 15.64 -8.27
C SER A 85 -11.97 14.65 -8.08
N ARG A 86 -12.11 13.68 -8.99
CA ARG A 86 -13.09 12.60 -8.84
C ARG A 86 -12.60 11.51 -7.88
N GLY A 87 -11.41 11.69 -7.29
CA GLY A 87 -10.78 10.73 -6.39
C GLY A 87 -9.90 9.74 -7.15
N SER A 88 -9.76 8.52 -6.65
CA SER A 88 -8.96 7.47 -7.28
C SER A 88 -7.52 7.88 -7.62
N ASN A 89 -6.93 8.74 -6.78
CA ASN A 89 -5.59 9.31 -6.97
C ASN A 89 -5.45 10.26 -8.18
N GLU A 90 -6.55 10.73 -8.77
CA GLU A 90 -6.50 11.80 -9.77
C GLU A 90 -6.00 13.10 -9.15
N LYS A 91 -5.26 13.86 -9.96
CA LYS A 91 -4.85 15.23 -9.61
C LYS A 91 -6.06 16.16 -9.68
N CYS A 92 -5.99 17.25 -8.93
CA CYS A 92 -7.00 18.29 -9.04
C CYS A 92 -6.92 18.98 -10.40
N GLN A 93 -8.08 19.21 -11.01
CA GLN A 93 -8.24 19.86 -12.31
C GLN A 93 -9.24 21.01 -12.20
N PRO A 94 -9.11 22.09 -13.00
CA PRO A 94 -10.04 23.21 -12.96
C PRO A 94 -11.44 22.76 -13.38
N TRP A 95 -12.46 23.42 -12.84
CA TRP A 95 -13.83 23.25 -13.33
C TRP A 95 -13.92 23.76 -14.78
N THR A 96 -14.58 22.99 -15.64
CA THR A 96 -14.96 23.39 -17.00
C THR A 96 -16.33 24.03 -17.02
#